data_AF-A0A838CLR4-F1
#
_entry.id   AF-A0A838CLR4-F1
#
_cell.length_a   1.000
_cell.length_b   1.000
_cell.length_c   1.000
_cell.angle_alpha   90.00
_cell.angle_beta   90.00
_cell.angle_gamma   90.00
#
_symmetry.space_group_name_H-M   'P 1'
#
loop_
_entity.id
_entity.type
_entity.pdbx_description
1 polymer ?
#
loop_
_entity_poly.entity_id
_entity_poly.type
_entity_poly.pdbx_seq_one_letter_code
_entity_poly.pdbx_strand_id
1 'polypeptide(L)' 'MPNSNLTKRVAAEIRAEMARQTKTTADIAQETGLSQRTAHRLVKGEREITIGELEAVCRALGVQISQILRAGKSAAA' A
#
# COMPACT_ATOMS: atom_id res chain seq x y z
N MET A 1 6.50 -14.89 10.13
CA MET A 1 6.90 -15.30 8.76
C MET A 1 7.49 -14.09 8.05
N PRO A 2 8.59 -14.23 7.30
CA PRO A 2 9.11 -13.13 6.49
C PRO A 2 8.09 -12.76 5.41
N ASN A 3 7.71 -11.48 5.31
CA ASN A 3 6.77 -11.04 4.28
C ASN A 3 7.38 -11.22 2.90
N SER A 4 6.53 -11.63 1.94
CA SER A 4 6.94 -11.86 0.56
C SER A 4 7.59 -10.61 -0.06
N ASN A 5 8.50 -10.82 -1.01
CA ASN A 5 9.13 -9.73 -1.76
C ASN A 5 8.07 -8.83 -2.43
N LEU A 6 6.96 -9.43 -2.90
CA LEU A 6 5.82 -8.73 -3.46
C LEU A 6 5.15 -7.79 -2.45
N THR A 7 4.89 -8.26 -1.22
CA THR A 7 4.29 -7.46 -0.14
C THR A 7 5.11 -6.20 0.14
N LYS A 8 6.44 -6.33 0.22
CA LYS A 8 7.33 -5.19 0.48
C LYS A 8 7.32 -4.18 -0.68
N ARG A 9 7.28 -4.67 -1.93
CA ARG A 9 7.20 -3.81 -3.13
C ARG A 9 5.89 -3.07 -3.21
N VAL A 10 4.77 -3.75 -3.04
CA VAL A 10 3.44 -3.13 -3.00
C VAL A 10 3.37 -2.06 -1.91
N ALA A 11 3.87 -2.37 -0.71
CA ALA A 11 3.93 -1.40 0.39
C ALA A 11 4.83 -0.19 0.08
N ALA A 12 5.94 -0.39 -0.64
CA ALA A 12 6.80 0.70 -1.10
C ALA A 12 6.09 1.61 -2.11
N GLU A 13 5.34 1.02 -3.06
CA GLU A 13 4.57 1.78 -4.04
C GLU A 13 3.41 2.56 -3.40
N ILE A 14 2.70 1.95 -2.45
CA ILE A 14 1.68 2.63 -1.65
C ILE A 14 2.30 3.84 -0.95
N ARG A 15 3.45 3.69 -0.30
CA ARG A 15 4.14 4.82 0.36
C ARG A 15 4.61 5.90 -0.62
N ALA A 16 5.08 5.51 -1.80
CA ALA A 16 5.46 6.47 -2.83
C ALA A 16 4.26 7.28 -3.31
N GLU A 17 3.11 6.64 -3.49
CA GLU A 17 1.85 7.32 -3.84
C GLU A 17 1.35 8.23 -2.72
N MET A 18 1.37 7.75 -1.47
CA MET A 18 1.06 8.56 -0.30
C MET A 18 1.94 9.82 -0.23
N ALA A 19 3.24 9.68 -0.49
CA ALA A 19 4.17 10.81 -0.50
C ALA A 19 3.85 11.81 -1.62
N ARG A 20 3.47 11.34 -2.83
CA ARG A 20 3.03 12.21 -3.94
C ARG A 20 1.79 13.02 -3.57
N GLN A 21 0.90 12.44 -2.78
CA GLN A 21 -0.36 13.08 -2.36
C GLN A 21 -0.28 13.78 -1.00
N THR A 22 0.88 13.76 -0.33
CA THR A 22 1.06 14.28 1.04
C THR A 22 0.09 13.62 2.06
N LYS A 23 -0.30 12.36 1.83
CA LYS A 23 -1.13 11.59 2.77
C LYS A 23 -0.30 10.87 3.82
N THR A 24 -0.76 10.91 5.05
CA THR A 24 -0.16 10.21 6.19
C THR A 24 -0.76 8.81 6.36
N THR A 25 -0.12 7.99 7.19
CA THR A 25 -0.68 6.69 7.57
C THR A 25 -2.02 6.83 8.32
N ALA A 26 -2.19 7.94 9.06
CA ALA A 26 -3.43 8.22 9.77
C ALA A 26 -4.58 8.51 8.81
N ASP A 27 -4.31 9.24 7.72
CA ASP A 27 -5.31 9.51 6.67
C ASP A 27 -5.75 8.21 6.00
N ILE A 28 -4.80 7.31 5.69
CA ILE A 28 -5.13 5.98 5.16
C ILE A 28 -5.97 5.18 6.15
N ALA A 29 -5.61 5.17 7.43
CA ALA A 29 -6.39 4.47 8.46
C ALA A 29 -7.84 4.99 8.50
N GLN A 30 -8.02 6.32 8.47
CA GLN A 30 -9.32 6.96 8.48
C GLN A 30 -10.14 6.64 7.22
N GLU A 31 -9.55 6.78 6.03
CA GLU A 31 -10.26 6.59 4.75
C GLU A 31 -10.58 5.12 4.44
N THR A 32 -9.80 4.19 4.98
CA THR A 32 -9.99 2.74 4.78
C THR A 32 -10.78 2.07 5.90
N GLY A 33 -10.96 2.73 7.04
CA GLY A 33 -11.54 2.14 8.26
C GLY A 33 -10.60 1.17 8.98
N LEU A 34 -9.33 1.09 8.58
CA LEU A 34 -8.34 0.27 9.27
C LEU A 34 -7.90 0.92 10.58
N SER A 35 -7.52 0.09 11.56
CA SER A 35 -6.84 0.64 12.75
C SER A 35 -5.50 1.28 12.36
N GLN A 36 -5.09 2.33 13.08
CA GLN A 36 -3.78 2.99 12.90
C GLN A 36 -2.62 1.98 12.89
N ARG A 37 -2.65 1.00 13.81
CA ARG A 37 -1.64 -0.07 13.89
C ARG A 37 -1.65 -0.96 12.64
N THR A 38 -2.84 -1.32 12.14
CA THR A 38 -2.99 -2.13 10.94
C THR A 38 -2.48 -1.38 9.71
N ALA A 39 -2.91 -0.13 9.53
CA ALA A 39 -2.46 0.73 8.44
C ALA A 39 -0.94 0.90 8.45
N HIS A 40 -0.34 1.16 9.62
CA HIS A 40 1.11 1.31 9.76
C HIS A 40 1.89 0.04 9.34
N ARG A 41 1.46 -1.14 9.82
CA ARG A 41 2.11 -2.41 9.44
C ARG A 41 1.92 -2.73 7.96
N LEU A 42 0.78 -2.34 7.39
CA LEU A 42 0.47 -2.50 5.97
C LEU A 42 1.40 -1.64 5.11
N VAL A 43 1.49 -0.33 5.36
CA VAL A 43 2.32 0.58 4.56
C VAL A 43 3.82 0.31 4.71
N LYS A 44 4.25 -0.31 5.82
CA LYS A 44 5.62 -0.79 6.01
C LYS A 44 5.90 -2.15 5.35
N GLY A 45 4.87 -2.87 4.90
CA GLY A 45 5.03 -4.23 4.39
C GLY A 45 5.46 -5.22 5.48
N GLU A 46 5.06 -4.95 6.73
CA GLU A 46 5.26 -5.79 7.92
C GLU A 46 4.18 -6.86 8.10
N ARG A 47 3.16 -6.85 7.24
CA ARG A 47 2.15 -7.90 7.09
C ARG A 47 1.78 -8.09 5.63
N GLU A 48 1.23 -9.25 5.30
CA GLU A 48 0.57 -9.47 4.01
C GLU A 48 -0.61 -8.52 3.83
N ILE A 49 -0.85 -8.11 2.59
CA ILE A 49 -1.99 -7.29 2.18
C ILE A 49 -3.00 -8.22 1.52
N THR A 50 -4.26 -8.15 1.91
CA THR A 50 -5.34 -8.81 1.17
C THR A 50 -5.72 -7.97 -0.06
N ILE A 51 -6.36 -8.59 -1.04
CA ILE A 51 -6.86 -7.87 -2.23
C ILE A 51 -7.88 -6.79 -1.83
N GLY A 52 -8.77 -7.08 -0.89
CA GLY A 52 -9.76 -6.10 -0.41
C GLY A 52 -9.13 -4.90 0.31
N GLU A 53 -8.08 -5.13 1.10
CA GLU A 53 -7.32 -4.02 1.71
C GLU A 53 -6.56 -3.21 0.67
N LEU A 54 -5.98 -3.86 -0.33
CA LEU A 54 -5.31 -3.18 -1.43
C LEU A 54 -6.31 -2.32 -2.22
N GLU A 55 -7.49 -2.85 -2.52
CA GLU A 55 -8.57 -2.10 -3.16
C GLU A 55 -8.98 -0.88 -2.33
N ALA A 56 -9.18 -1.05 -1.02
CA ALA A 56 -9.56 0.04 -0.13
C ALA A 56 -8.50 1.15 -0.09
N VAL A 57 -7.22 0.78 0.00
CA VAL A 57 -6.10 1.73 -0.03
C VAL A 57 -5.98 2.42 -1.39
N CYS A 58 -6.11 1.68 -2.49
CA CYS A 58 -6.11 2.24 -3.84
C CYS A 58 -7.27 3.22 -4.05
N ARG A 59 -8.46 2.90 -3.53
CA ARG A 59 -9.62 3.80 -3.55
C ARG A 59 -9.37 5.07 -2.73
N ALA A 60 -8.80 4.94 -1.52
CA ALA A 60 -8.39 6.08 -0.69
C ALA A 60 -7.37 6.97 -1.42
N LEU A 61 -6.44 6.37 -2.15
CA LEU A 61 -5.45 7.07 -2.97
C LEU A 61 -5.97 7.52 -4.34
N GLY A 62 -7.21 7.20 -4.73
CA GLY A 62 -7.74 7.56 -6.05
C GLY A 62 -6.98 6.93 -7.23
N VAL A 63 -6.31 5.79 -7.03
CA VAL A 63 -5.52 5.09 -8.06
C VAL A 63 -6.07 3.70 -8.33
N GLN A 64 -5.76 3.15 -9.51
CA GLN A 64 -6.08 1.77 -9.85
C GLN A 64 -5.05 0.81 -9.24
N ILE A 65 -5.51 -0.39 -8.85
CA ILE A 65 -4.64 -1.47 -8.33
C ILE A 65 -3.50 -1.78 -9.32
N SER A 66 -3.78 -1.73 -10.62
CA SER A 66 -2.81 -1.98 -11.68
C SER A 66 -1.62 -1.01 -11.66
N GLN A 67 -1.80 0.24 -11.19
CA GLN A 67 -0.73 1.23 -11.09
C GLN A 67 0.26 0.88 -9.98
N ILE A 68 -0.26 0.44 -8.83
CA ILE A 68 0.56 -0.02 -7.69
C ILE A 68 1.32 -1.31 -8.03
N LEU A 69 0.67 -2.25 -8.73
CA LEU A 69 1.32 -3.52 -9.12
C LEU A 69 2.35 -3.35 -10.25
N ARG A 70 2.14 -2.41 -11.19
CA ARG A 70 3.04 -2.18 -12.33
C ARG A 70 4.35 -1.54 -11.89
N ALA A 71 4.30 -0.53 -11.03
CA ALA A 71 5.50 0.13 -10.51
C ALA A 71 6.38 -0.82 -9.68
N GLY A 72 5.73 -1.83 -9.07
CA GLY A 72 6.43 -2.93 -8.45
C GLY A 72 7.36 -3.68 -9.41
N LYS A 73 7.07 -3.89 -10.70
CA LYS A 73 7.96 -4.64 -11.62
C LYS A 73 9.34 -3.95 -11.68
N SER A 74 10.38 -4.65 -11.24
CA SER A 74 11.76 -4.27 -11.56
C SER A 74 11.86 -4.06 -13.07
N ALA A 75 12.46 -2.94 -13.46
CA ALA A 75 13.03 -2.79 -14.78
C ALA A 75 14.11 -3.87 -14.95
N ALA A 76 13.69 -5.00 -15.51
CA ALA A 76 14.53 -6.01 -16.10
C ALA A 76 13.88 -6.31 -17.45
N ALA A 77 14.26 -5.49 -18.43
CA ALA A 77 14.17 -5.75 -19.86
C ALA A 77 15.54 -5.36 -20.42
#